data_AF-A0A8S1JDW7-F1
#
_entry.id   AF-A0A8S1JDW7-F1
#
_cell.length_a   1.000
_cell.length_b   1.000
_cell.length_c   1.000
_cell.angle_alpha   90.00
_cell.angle_beta   90.00
_cell.angle_gamma   90.00
#
_symmetry.space_group_name_H-M   'P 1'
#
loop_
_entity.id
_entity.type
_entity.pdbx_description
1 polymer ?
#
loop_
_entity_poly.entity_id
_entity_poly.type
_entity_poly.pdbx_seq_one_letter_code
_entity_poly.pdbx_strand_id
1 'polypeptide(L)'
;QDGVDDRQQRSAGGASVGAATRQLPPEPDVGDRDACSIGVRLPDGRRVQRRFSRHHTLQAVYDYCWTEMDAALRDRPFGLAPMMPGGQFLSDYSQSLQDAGVANSLLVLRWRD
;
A
#
# COMPACT_ATOMS: atom_id res chain seq x y z
N GLN A 1 0.10 27.23 43.08
CA GLN A 1 0.90 27.57 41.89
C GLN A 1 2.00 26.54 41.80
N ASP A 2 1.79 25.55 40.95
CA ASP A 2 2.78 24.61 40.42
C ASP A 2 2.01 23.95 39.25
N GLY A 3 2.16 24.42 38.02
CA GLY A 3 3.17 23.89 37.10
C GLY A 3 2.44 23.02 36.07
N VAL A 4 2.08 23.62 34.94
CA VAL A 4 1.32 23.04 33.82
C VAL A 4 2.12 21.92 33.14
N ASP A 5 1.48 20.77 32.92
CA ASP A 5 1.99 19.62 32.15
C ASP A 5 1.96 19.94 30.64
N ASP A 6 3.10 20.31 30.08
CA ASP A 6 3.30 20.61 28.66
C ASP A 6 3.97 19.41 27.96
N ARG A 7 3.20 18.77 27.07
CA ARG A 7 3.60 18.36 25.71
C ARG A 7 4.91 17.57 25.54
N GLN A 8 4.80 16.33 25.06
CA GLN A 8 5.50 15.85 23.83
C GLN A 8 5.06 14.41 23.49
N GLN A 9 4.11 14.25 22.56
CA GLN A 9 4.39 14.01 21.13
C GLN A 9 5.47 12.94 20.92
N ARG A 10 5.06 11.66 20.90
CA ARG A 10 5.89 10.58 20.35
C ARG A 10 5.80 10.62 18.83
N SER A 11 6.79 11.32 18.26
CA SER A 11 7.20 11.24 16.87
C SER A 11 7.64 9.82 16.51
N ALA A 12 6.94 9.20 15.57
CA ALA A 12 7.54 8.25 14.63
C ALA A 12 7.39 8.96 13.28
N GLY A 13 8.40 9.68 12.81
CA GLY A 13 9.63 9.07 12.31
C GLY A 13 9.53 9.16 10.79
N GLY A 14 9.82 10.35 10.26
CA GLY A 14 9.82 10.62 8.82
C GLY A 14 10.80 9.69 8.12
N ALA A 15 10.32 8.90 7.17
CA ALA A 15 11.16 8.12 6.29
C ALA A 15 11.62 9.03 5.14
N SER A 16 12.92 9.31 5.16
CA SER A 16 13.66 10.15 4.22
C SER A 16 13.52 9.67 2.77
N VAL A 17 13.18 10.60 1.89
CA VAL A 17 13.27 10.46 0.43
C VAL A 17 14.74 10.54 0.01
N GLY A 18 15.28 9.48 -0.59
CA GLY A 18 16.63 9.48 -1.17
C GLY A 18 17.02 8.13 -1.79
N ALA A 19 17.13 8.11 -3.14
CA ALA A 19 17.61 7.00 -3.98
C ALA A 19 16.82 5.68 -3.88
N ALA A 20 15.59 5.69 -4.42
CA ALA A 20 14.65 4.60 -4.25
C ALA A 20 14.99 3.36 -5.13
N THR A 21 15.70 2.40 -4.55
CA THR A 21 15.10 1.05 -4.56
C THR A 21 13.69 1.22 -4.02
N ARG A 22 12.64 0.68 -4.65
CA ARG A 22 11.27 0.80 -4.11
C ARG A 22 11.22 0.13 -2.73
N GLN A 23 11.56 0.88 -1.70
CA GLN A 23 11.63 0.42 -0.33
C GLN A 23 10.20 0.38 0.16
N LEU A 24 9.69 -0.83 0.29
CA LEU A 24 8.38 -1.04 0.86
C LEU A 24 8.41 -0.62 2.33
N PRO A 25 7.39 0.10 2.82
CA PRO A 25 7.29 0.38 4.24
C PRO A 25 7.24 -0.94 5.02
N PRO A 26 7.76 -1.00 6.25
CA PRO A 26 7.75 -2.21 7.07
C PRO A 26 6.33 -2.73 7.27
N GLU A 27 6.20 -4.05 7.39
CA GLU A 27 4.90 -4.66 7.66
C GLU A 27 4.48 -4.39 9.11
N PRO A 28 3.26 -3.86 9.36
CA PRO A 28 2.81 -3.59 10.72
C PRO A 28 2.54 -4.87 11.50
N ASP A 29 2.78 -4.81 12.81
CA ASP A 29 2.66 -5.93 13.73
C ASP A 29 1.28 -6.60 13.70
N VAL A 30 1.28 -7.89 14.07
CA VAL A 30 0.06 -8.65 14.30
C VAL A 30 -0.63 -8.09 15.54
N GLY A 31 -1.75 -7.39 15.35
CA GLY A 31 -2.53 -6.76 16.42
C GLY A 31 -2.56 -5.24 16.38
N ASP A 32 -1.79 -4.60 15.50
CA ASP A 32 -1.90 -3.16 15.24
C ASP A 32 -3.32 -2.81 14.75
N ARG A 33 -3.96 -1.84 15.40
CA ARG A 33 -5.33 -1.38 15.11
C ARG A 33 -5.42 -0.64 13.78
N ASP A 34 -4.30 -0.04 13.37
CA ASP A 34 -4.20 0.71 12.13
C ASP A 34 -3.70 -0.17 10.99
N ALA A 35 -3.45 -1.46 11.22
CA ALA A 35 -3.12 -2.40 10.16
C ALA A 35 -4.35 -2.81 9.34
N CYS A 36 -4.14 -2.98 8.03
CA CYS A 36 -5.06 -3.65 7.12
C CYS A 36 -4.31 -4.67 6.27
N SER A 37 -5.01 -5.67 5.75
CA SER A 37 -4.43 -6.69 4.86
C SER A 37 -4.87 -6.45 3.44
N ILE A 38 -3.94 -6.29 2.49
CA ILE A 38 -4.29 -6.17 1.08
C ILE A 38 -3.87 -7.43 0.36
N GLY A 39 -4.82 -8.08 -0.30
CA GLY A 39 -4.54 -9.14 -1.25
C GLY A 39 -4.48 -8.59 -2.67
N VAL A 40 -3.58 -9.09 -3.51
CA VAL A 40 -3.53 -8.74 -4.93
C VAL A 40 -3.39 -10.00 -5.77
N ARG A 41 -4.23 -10.14 -6.80
CA ARG A 41 -4.03 -11.12 -7.87
C ARG A 41 -3.11 -10.55 -8.94
N LEU A 42 -2.00 -11.23 -9.18
CA LEU A 42 -1.01 -10.89 -10.19
C LEU A 42 -1.41 -11.46 -11.56
N PRO A 43 -0.84 -10.94 -12.67
CA PRO A 43 -1.10 -11.43 -14.03
C PRO A 43 -0.75 -12.90 -14.27
N ASP A 44 0.20 -13.43 -13.51
CA ASP A 44 0.63 -14.84 -13.56
C ASP A 44 -0.36 -15.79 -12.84
N GLY A 45 -1.46 -15.25 -12.30
CA GLY A 45 -2.47 -16.00 -11.58
C GLY A 45 -2.16 -16.19 -10.08
N ARG A 46 -0.95 -15.83 -9.63
CA ARG A 46 -0.61 -15.87 -8.20
C ARG A 46 -1.41 -14.84 -7.43
N ARG A 47 -1.70 -15.15 -6.17
CA ARG A 47 -2.24 -14.20 -5.20
C ARG A 47 -1.16 -13.92 -4.16
N VAL A 48 -0.81 -12.65 -4.03
CA VAL A 48 0.09 -12.15 -2.98
C VAL A 48 -0.74 -11.39 -1.95
N GLN A 49 -0.30 -11.40 -0.69
CA GLN A 49 -1.00 -10.71 0.39
C GLN A 49 0.00 -10.17 1.38
N ARG A 50 -0.22 -8.94 1.82
CA ARG A 50 0.67 -8.24 2.75
C ARG A 50 -0.12 -7.31 3.67
N ARG A 51 0.35 -7.11 4.90
CA ARG A 51 -0.22 -6.10 5.80
C ARG A 51 0.37 -4.72 5.50
N PHE A 52 -0.45 -3.70 5.62
CA PHE A 52 -0.08 -2.29 5.46
C PHE A 52 -0.73 -1.49 6.59
N SER A 53 -0.18 -0.33 6.93
CA SER A 53 -0.95 0.66 7.68
C SER A 53 -2.08 1.19 6.80
N ARG A 54 -3.26 1.42 7.36
CA ARG A 54 -4.40 2.08 6.74
C ARG A 54 -4.08 3.49 6.23
N HIS A 55 -3.07 4.11 6.83
CA HIS A 55 -2.56 5.43 6.45
C HIS A 55 -1.48 5.39 5.37
N HIS A 56 -0.96 4.20 5.01
CA HIS A 56 -0.12 4.10 3.82
C HIS A 56 -0.92 4.46 2.58
N THR A 57 -0.21 4.90 1.55
CA THR A 57 -0.83 5.28 0.29
C THR A 57 -1.01 4.08 -0.64
N LEU A 58 -1.90 4.22 -1.61
CA LEU A 58 -2.07 3.26 -2.70
C LEU A 58 -0.75 2.99 -3.46
N GLN A 59 0.16 3.97 -3.52
CA GLN A 59 1.50 3.80 -4.09
C GLN A 59 2.27 2.65 -3.43
N ALA A 60 2.15 2.45 -2.11
CA ALA A 60 2.84 1.37 -1.41
C ALA A 60 2.37 -0.02 -1.88
N VAL A 61 1.09 -0.16 -2.24
CA VAL A 61 0.55 -1.41 -2.79
C VAL A 61 1.02 -1.61 -4.23
N TYR A 62 1.06 -0.54 -5.02
CA TYR A 62 1.61 -0.57 -6.38
C TYR A 62 3.09 -1.00 -6.36
N ASP A 63 3.87 -0.43 -5.45
CA ASP A 63 5.28 -0.76 -5.26
C ASP A 63 5.45 -2.21 -4.82
N TYR A 64 4.59 -2.71 -3.93
CA TYR A 64 4.62 -4.11 -3.52
C TYR A 64 4.37 -5.05 -4.70
N CYS A 65 3.37 -4.75 -5.54
CA CYS A 65 3.11 -5.53 -6.74
C CYS A 65 4.31 -5.56 -7.67
N TRP A 66 4.95 -4.41 -7.89
CA TRP A 66 6.17 -4.31 -8.69
C TRP A 66 7.29 -5.21 -8.17
N THR A 67 7.48 -5.31 -6.85
CA THR A 67 8.51 -6.18 -6.25
C THR A 67 8.18 -7.67 -6.39
N GLU A 68 6.90 -8.04 -6.34
CA GLU A 68 6.43 -9.44 -6.45
C GLU A 68 6.36 -9.94 -7.91
N MET A 69 6.29 -9.02 -8.87
CA MET A 69 6.28 -9.33 -10.30
C MET A 69 7.65 -9.77 -10.81
N ASP A 70 7.60 -10.63 -11.82
CA ASP A 70 8.77 -11.04 -12.60
C ASP A 70 9.46 -9.81 -13.22
N ALA A 71 10.78 -9.80 -13.20
CA ALA A 71 11.56 -8.67 -13.70
C ALA A 71 11.29 -8.38 -15.18
N ALA A 72 11.01 -9.39 -16.01
CA ALA A 72 10.71 -9.23 -17.43
C ALA A 72 9.35 -8.54 -17.68
N LEU A 73 8.49 -8.46 -16.68
CA LEU A 73 7.16 -7.87 -16.77
C LEU A 73 7.09 -6.43 -16.24
N ARG A 74 8.18 -5.93 -15.64
CA ARG A 74 8.24 -4.62 -15.00
C ARG A 74 8.21 -3.46 -16.01
N ASP A 75 8.64 -3.65 -17.24
CA ASP A 75 8.60 -2.60 -18.27
C ASP A 75 7.18 -2.30 -18.79
N ARG A 76 6.20 -3.15 -18.46
CA ARG A 76 4.83 -2.99 -18.92
C ARG A 76 4.00 -2.19 -17.90
N PRO A 77 3.30 -1.11 -18.31
CA PRO A 77 2.47 -0.34 -17.40
C PRO A 77 1.29 -1.19 -16.90
N PHE A 78 1.02 -1.09 -15.60
CA PHE A 78 -0.12 -1.75 -14.98
C PHE A 78 -0.88 -0.79 -14.07
N GLY A 79 -2.06 -1.24 -13.64
CA GLY A 79 -2.84 -0.57 -12.62
C GLY A 79 -3.52 -1.57 -11.70
N LEU A 80 -3.91 -1.10 -10.53
CA LEU A 80 -4.69 -1.86 -9.57
C LEU A 80 -6.18 -1.56 -9.75
N ALA A 81 -7.02 -2.58 -9.59
CA ALA A 81 -8.47 -2.44 -9.61
C ALA A 81 -9.10 -3.36 -8.55
N PRO A 82 -10.30 -3.06 -8.04
CA PRO A 82 -11.07 -4.01 -7.23
C PRO A 82 -11.37 -5.29 -8.01
N MET A 83 -11.44 -6.44 -7.33
CA MET A 83 -11.76 -7.73 -7.98
C MET A 83 -13.25 -7.86 -8.41
N MET A 84 -14.06 -6.83 -8.25
CA MET A 84 -15.47 -6.86 -8.64
C MET A 84 -15.65 -6.72 -10.17
N PRO A 85 -16.68 -7.36 -10.76
CA PRO A 85 -17.04 -7.14 -12.16
C PRO A 85 -17.24 -5.64 -12.45
N GLY A 86 -16.60 -5.12 -13.49
CA GLY A 86 -16.65 -3.69 -13.81
C GLY A 86 -15.79 -2.78 -12.91
N GLY A 87 -14.94 -3.35 -12.04
CA GLY A 87 -14.00 -2.60 -11.22
C GLY A 87 -13.09 -1.70 -12.07
N GLN A 88 -13.16 -0.40 -11.81
CA GLN A 88 -12.31 0.59 -12.45
C GLN A 88 -10.90 0.59 -11.85
N PHE A 89 -9.95 1.10 -12.63
CA PHE A 89 -8.59 1.32 -12.14
C PHE A 89 -8.59 2.37 -11.03
N LEU A 90 -7.83 2.09 -9.97
CA LEU A 90 -7.48 3.08 -8.97
C LEU A 90 -6.60 4.14 -9.65
N SER A 91 -6.94 5.41 -9.43
CA SER A 91 -6.36 6.56 -10.12
C SER A 91 -5.46 7.39 -9.21
N ASP A 92 -5.86 7.60 -7.96
CA ASP A 92 -5.10 8.42 -7.00
C ASP A 92 -4.18 7.56 -6.14
N TYR A 93 -2.93 7.37 -6.60
CA TYR A 93 -1.93 6.60 -5.85
C TYR A 93 -1.37 7.35 -4.63
N SER A 94 -1.68 8.64 -4.47
CA SER A 94 -1.30 9.41 -3.28
C SER A 94 -2.31 9.26 -2.14
N GLN A 95 -3.52 8.79 -2.43
CA GLN A 95 -4.58 8.55 -1.46
C GLN A 95 -4.24 7.41 -0.50
N SER A 96 -4.66 7.53 0.76
CA SER A 96 -4.50 6.49 1.78
C SER A 96 -5.33 5.23 1.44
N LEU A 97 -4.91 4.06 1.92
CA LEU A 97 -5.65 2.81 1.73
C LEU A 97 -7.05 2.85 2.36
N GLN A 98 -7.18 3.59 3.45
CA GLN A 98 -8.47 3.83 4.11
C GLN A 98 -9.39 4.71 3.25
N ASP A 99 -8.90 5.86 2.77
CA ASP A 99 -9.70 6.81 2.00
C ASP A 99 -10.06 6.28 0.61
N ALA A 100 -9.17 5.47 0.03
CA ALA A 100 -9.44 4.73 -1.20
C ALA A 100 -10.45 3.58 -1.01
N GLY A 101 -10.85 3.27 0.21
CA GLY A 101 -11.80 2.21 0.52
C GLY A 101 -11.29 0.80 0.21
N VAL A 102 -9.97 0.60 0.13
CA VAL A 102 -9.35 -0.70 -0.22
C VAL A 102 -8.81 -1.46 0.98
N ALA A 103 -8.85 -0.89 2.18
CA ALA A 103 -8.41 -1.57 3.40
C ALA A 103 -9.11 -2.94 3.55
N ASN A 104 -8.34 -4.01 3.78
CA ASN A 104 -8.84 -5.39 3.89
C ASN A 104 -9.45 -5.98 2.60
N SER A 105 -9.17 -5.38 1.45
CA SER A 105 -9.74 -5.80 0.16
C SER A 105 -8.80 -6.68 -0.67
N LEU A 106 -9.40 -7.37 -1.63
CA LEU A 106 -8.70 -8.10 -2.68
C LEU A 106 -8.75 -7.28 -3.98
N LEU A 107 -7.56 -6.93 -4.47
CA LEU A 107 -7.37 -6.22 -5.72
C LEU A 107 -6.89 -7.18 -6.81
N VAL A 108 -7.00 -6.73 -8.04
CA VAL A 108 -6.39 -7.37 -9.21
C VAL A 108 -5.47 -6.38 -9.89
N LEU A 109 -4.28 -6.84 -10.24
CA LEU A 109 -3.39 -6.12 -11.11
C LEU A 109 -3.83 -6.40 -12.56
N ARG A 110 -4.05 -5.33 -13.32
CA ARG A 110 -4.41 -5.39 -14.74
C ARG A 110 -3.41 -4.56 -15.54
N TRP A 111 -3.02 -5.08 -16.70
CA TRP A 111 -2.22 -4.33 -17.65
C TRP A 111 -2.97 -3.09 -18.13
N ARG A 112 -2.26 -1.98 -18.28
CA ARG A 112 -2.77 -0.83 -19.02
C ARG A 112 -2.31 -0.97 -20.47
N ASP A 113 -3.21 -0.59 -21.37
CA ASP A 113 -2.91 -0.40 -22.79
C ASP A 113 -2.32 1.00 -22.99
#